data_AF-A0A9E1J4I8-F1
#
_entry.id   AF-A0A9E1J4I8-F1
#
_cell.length_a   1.000
_cell.length_b   1.000
_cell.length_c   1.000
_cell.angle_alpha   90.00
_cell.angle_beta   90.00
_cell.angle_gamma   90.00
#
_symmetry.space_group_name_H-M   'P 1'
#
loop_
_entity.id
_entity.type
_entity.pdbx_description
1 polymer ?
#
loop_
_entity_poly.entity_id
_entity_poly.type
_entity_poly.pdbx_seq_one_letter_code
_entity_poly.pdbx_strand_id
1 'polypeptide(L)'
;MSPRLGYFLLVTTWLCWGFSYPATAIMLQGLDVWSGRFLIIAASALVLLALGRLQGATLSVPRSHWPDLIIAALCNMAVFQVCMTFGVHLLSAGRTSVIVYTMPLWASIFAVFILGERLTWPRVVALTLGLAGLA
;
A
#
# COMPACT_ATOMS: atom_id res chain seq x y z
N MET A 1 -0.48 6.97 22.72
CA MET A 1 0.14 7.89 21.73
C MET A 1 -0.55 9.24 21.84
N SER A 2 0.19 10.36 21.83
CA SER A 2 -0.43 11.68 21.85
C SER A 2 -1.13 11.95 20.50
N PRO A 3 -2.32 12.60 20.48
CA PRO A 3 -3.06 12.85 19.23
C PRO A 3 -2.23 13.60 18.17
N ARG A 4 -1.34 14.50 18.61
CA ARG A 4 -0.44 15.28 17.73
C ARG A 4 0.57 14.40 16.98
N LEU A 5 1.11 13.38 17.65
CA LEU A 5 2.02 12.43 17.00
C LEU A 5 1.29 11.59 15.95
N GLY A 6 0.03 11.23 16.21
CA GLY A 6 -0.82 10.53 15.24
C GLY A 6 -1.00 11.32 13.94
N TYR A 7 -1.36 12.60 14.04
CA TYR A 7 -1.50 13.46 12.86
C TYR A 7 -0.18 13.63 12.09
N PHE A 8 0.94 13.80 12.79
CA PHE A 8 2.25 13.91 12.15
C PHE A 8 2.64 12.63 11.38
N LEU A 9 2.41 11.45 11.97
CA LEU A 9 2.66 10.17 11.31
C LEU A 9 1.78 10.01 10.06
N LEU A 10 0.50 10.39 10.14
CA LEU A 10 -0.42 10.33 9.00
C LEU A 10 0.05 11.20 7.82
N VAL A 11 0.43 12.46 8.08
CA VAL A 11 0.95 13.36 7.03
C VAL A 11 2.22 12.78 6.41
N THR A 12 3.12 12.25 7.24
CA THR A 12 4.35 11.62 6.76
C THR A 12 4.07 10.41 5.88
N THR A 13 3.17 9.52 6.31
CA THR A 13 2.75 8.37 5.50
C THR A 13 2.16 8.79 4.17
N TRP A 14 1.33 9.84 4.17
CA TRP A 14 0.68 10.33 2.95
C TRP A 14 1.69 10.86 1.93
N LEU A 15 2.69 11.63 2.39
CA LEU A 15 3.78 12.11 1.55
C LEU A 15 4.66 10.96 1.04
N CYS A 16 5.00 9.99 1.89
CA CYS A 16 5.78 8.82 1.50
C CYS A 16 5.06 7.99 0.44
N TRP A 17 3.75 7.76 0.60
CA TRP A 17 2.94 7.04 -0.38
C TRP A 17 2.82 7.80 -1.70
N GLY A 18 2.55 9.11 -1.67
CA GLY A 18 2.51 9.94 -2.88
C GLY A 18 3.83 9.95 -3.64
N PHE A 19 4.95 10.08 -2.93
CA PHE A 19 6.29 10.11 -3.52
C PHE A 19 6.76 8.74 -4.04
N SER A 20 6.18 7.65 -3.54
CA SER A 20 6.58 6.29 -3.94
C SER A 20 6.40 6.01 -5.45
N TYR A 21 5.41 6.62 -6.10
CA TYR A 21 5.17 6.44 -7.53
C TYR A 21 6.22 7.13 -8.40
N PRO A 22 6.53 8.45 -8.22
CA PRO A 22 7.67 9.07 -8.87
C PRO A 22 8.99 8.37 -8.59
N ALA A 23 9.25 7.99 -7.33
CA ALA A 23 10.47 7.27 -6.96
C ALA A 23 10.60 5.93 -7.72
N THR A 24 9.49 5.21 -7.86
CA THR A 24 9.43 3.98 -8.67
C THR A 24 9.70 4.27 -10.15
N ALA A 25 9.15 5.35 -10.71
CA ALA A 25 9.40 5.73 -12.10
C ALA A 25 10.87 6.08 -12.35
N ILE A 26 11.53 6.77 -11.41
CA ILE A 26 12.96 7.09 -11.47
C ILE A 26 13.80 5.82 -11.36
N MET A 27 13.47 4.91 -10.43
CA MET A 27 14.16 3.63 -10.27
C MET A 27 14.15 2.82 -11.58
N LEU A 28 13.01 2.81 -12.28
CA LEU A 28 12.83 2.07 -13.53
C LEU A 28 13.64 2.64 -14.72
N GLN A 29 14.32 3.79 -14.56
CA GLN A 29 15.24 4.32 -15.58
C GLN A 29 16.61 3.62 -15.55
N GLY A 30 17.02 3.10 -14.38
CA GLY A 30 18.33 2.46 -14.20
C GLY A 30 18.27 0.97 -13.89
N LEU A 31 17.13 0.47 -13.41
CA LEU A 31 16.93 -0.94 -13.02
C LEU A 31 15.66 -1.50 -13.66
N ASP A 32 15.69 -2.79 -13.97
CA ASP A 32 14.48 -3.51 -14.37
C ASP A 32 13.51 -3.68 -13.18
N VAL A 33 12.26 -4.02 -13.51
CA VAL A 33 11.16 -4.18 -12.53
C VAL A 33 11.52 -5.17 -11.42
N TRP A 34 12.15 -6.29 -11.75
CA TRP A 34 12.41 -7.38 -10.81
C TRP A 34 13.57 -7.05 -9.87
N SER A 35 14.69 -6.58 -10.41
CA SER A 35 15.86 -6.19 -9.59
C SER A 35 15.52 -5.02 -8.66
N GLY A 36 14.80 -4.02 -9.17
CA GLY A 36 14.37 -2.88 -8.36
C GLY A 36 13.44 -3.27 -7.21
N ARG A 37 12.45 -4.15 -7.47
CA ARG A 37 11.55 -4.65 -6.42
C ARG A 37 12.27 -5.52 -5.40
N PHE A 38 13.15 -6.42 -5.86
CA PHE A 38 13.93 -7.27 -4.95
C PHE A 38 14.76 -6.40 -4.01
N LEU A 39 15.44 -5.38 -4.52
CA LEU A 39 16.27 -4.48 -3.72
C LEU A 39 15.44 -3.70 -2.69
N ILE A 40 14.32 -3.11 -3.09
CA ILE A 40 13.44 -2.34 -2.19
C ILE A 40 12.87 -3.24 -1.10
N ILE A 41 12.37 -4.43 -1.44
CA ILE A 41 11.78 -5.35 -0.47
C ILE A 41 12.85 -5.87 0.48
N ALA A 42 14.03 -6.26 -0.02
CA ALA A 42 15.14 -6.72 0.80
C ALA A 42 15.64 -5.63 1.75
N ALA A 43 15.85 -4.41 1.25
CA ALA A 43 16.27 -3.27 2.07
C ALA A 43 15.22 -2.94 3.14
N SER A 44 13.93 -2.91 2.77
CA SER A 44 12.82 -2.65 3.70
C SER A 44 12.74 -3.72 4.78
N ALA A 45 12.88 -5.00 4.41
CA ALA A 45 12.90 -6.12 5.35
C ALA A 45 14.08 -6.01 6.33
N LEU A 46 15.28 -5.71 5.86
CA LEU A 46 16.46 -5.53 6.71
C LEU A 46 16.28 -4.37 7.69
N VAL A 47 15.78 -3.23 7.22
CA VAL A 47 15.52 -2.05 8.07
C VAL A 47 14.45 -2.38 9.12
N LEU A 48 13.35 -3.02 8.74
CA LEU A 48 12.30 -3.41 9.67
C LEU A 48 12.79 -4.41 10.73
N LEU A 49 13.58 -5.41 10.33
CA LEU A 49 14.15 -6.39 11.26
C LEU A 49 15.17 -5.75 12.20
N ALA A 50 16.01 -4.84 11.70
CA ALA A 50 16.97 -4.10 12.50
C ALA A 50 16.27 -3.20 13.53
N LEU A 51 15.25 -2.44 13.10
CA LEU A 51 14.45 -1.59 13.99
C LEU A 51 13.69 -2.43 15.02
N GLY A 52 13.11 -3.57 14.62
CA GLY A 52 12.45 -4.49 15.54
C GLY A 52 13.40 -5.03 16.60
N ARG A 53 14.62 -5.43 16.21
CA ARG A 53 15.68 -5.85 17.13
C ARG A 53 16.09 -4.74 18.10
N LEU A 54 16.29 -3.52 17.59
CA LEU A 54 16.68 -2.35 18.40
C LEU A 54 15.59 -1.93 19.40
N GLN A 55 14.32 -2.14 19.06
CA GLN A 55 13.18 -1.88 19.95
C GLN A 55 12.93 -3.02 20.94
N GLY A 56 13.71 -4.11 20.90
CA GLY A 56 13.51 -5.27 21.75
C GLY A 56 12.27 -6.10 21.38
N ALA A 57 11.73 -5.93 20.18
CA ALA A 57 10.55 -6.65 19.72
C ALA A 57 10.87 -8.13 19.48
N THR A 58 9.99 -9.01 19.95
CA THR A 58 10.11 -10.44 19.69
C THR A 58 9.84 -10.71 18.22
N LEU A 59 10.87 -11.07 17.46
CA LEU A 59 10.74 -11.46 16.05
C LEU A 59 10.14 -12.88 15.86
N SER A 60 9.72 -13.53 16.94
CA SER A 60 9.09 -14.84 16.88
C SER A 60 7.62 -14.65 16.54
N VAL A 61 7.22 -15.16 15.38
CA VAL A 61 5.81 -15.18 14.96
C VAL A 61 5.17 -16.48 15.44
N PRO A 62 4.12 -16.43 16.28
CA PRO A 62 3.37 -17.61 16.67
C PRO A 62 2.86 -18.36 15.45
N ARG A 63 2.94 -19.70 15.45
CA ARG A 63 2.52 -20.56 14.32
C ARG A 63 1.11 -20.29 13.82
N SER A 64 0.21 -19.82 14.71
CA SER A 64 -1.17 -19.43 14.39
C SER A 64 -1.28 -18.26 13.42
N HIS A 65 -0.31 -17.34 13.39
CA HIS A 65 -0.36 -16.14 12.55
C HIS A 65 0.40 -16.29 11.22
N TRP A 66 1.05 -17.43 10.98
CA TRP A 66 1.76 -17.67 9.72
C TRP A 66 0.85 -17.65 8.49
N PRO A 67 -0.36 -18.23 8.50
CA PRO A 67 -1.27 -18.13 7.36
C PRO A 67 -1.59 -16.68 7.02
N ASP A 68 -1.99 -15.88 8.01
CA ASP A 68 -2.30 -14.46 7.83
C ASP A 68 -1.08 -13.67 7.33
N LEU A 69 0.10 -13.95 7.89
CA LEU A 69 1.35 -13.33 7.49
C LEU A 69 1.70 -13.66 6.03
N ILE A 70 1.55 -14.92 5.62
CA ILE A 70 1.81 -15.35 4.24
C ILE A 70 0.82 -14.70 3.28
N ILE A 71 -0.47 -14.66 3.64
CA ILE A 71 -1.51 -14.02 2.81
C ILE A 71 -1.21 -12.53 2.67
N ALA A 72 -0.91 -11.83 3.76
CA ALA A 72 -0.56 -10.41 3.72
C ALA A 72 0.72 -10.17 2.91
N ALA A 73 1.76 -10.97 3.10
CA ALA A 73 3.01 -10.86 2.36
C ALA A 73 2.81 -11.09 0.86
N LEU A 74 2.03 -12.10 0.47
CA LEU A 74 1.76 -12.40 -0.92
C LEU A 74 0.83 -11.37 -1.57
N CYS A 75 -0.34 -11.12 -1.00
CA CYS A 75 -1.33 -10.23 -1.61
C CYS A 75 -0.89 -8.77 -1.58
N ASN A 76 -0.40 -8.28 -0.44
CA ASN A 76 -0.09 -6.87 -0.26
C ASN A 76 1.36 -6.54 -0.66
N MET A 77 2.32 -7.43 -0.36
CA MET A 77 3.74 -7.10 -0.52
C MET A 77 4.37 -7.66 -1.80
N ALA A 78 3.90 -8.80 -2.32
CA ALA A 78 4.37 -9.34 -3.59
C ALA A 78 3.47 -8.90 -4.75
N VAL A 79 2.22 -9.36 -4.77
CA VAL A 79 1.30 -9.14 -5.90
C VAL A 79 1.02 -7.66 -6.11
N PHE A 80 0.55 -6.95 -5.08
CA PHE A 80 0.23 -5.53 -5.23
C PHE A 80 1.45 -4.68 -5.62
N GLN A 81 2.61 -4.89 -4.99
CA GLN A 81 3.83 -4.13 -5.32
C GLN A 81 4.33 -4.40 -6.74
N VAL A 82 4.30 -5.66 -7.19
CA VAL A 82 4.68 -6.03 -8.56
C VAL A 82 3.70 -5.43 -9.56
N CYS A 83 2.39 -5.60 -9.35
CA CYS A 83 1.36 -5.01 -10.19
C CYS A 83 1.45 -3.47 -10.24
N MET A 84 1.70 -2.82 -9.11
CA MET A 84 1.90 -1.37 -9.05
C MET A 84 3.12 -0.94 -9.86
N THR A 85 4.24 -1.65 -9.74
CA THR A 85 5.47 -1.34 -10.48
C THR A 85 5.30 -1.51 -11.98
N PHE A 86 4.63 -2.60 -12.40
CA PHE A 86 4.23 -2.78 -13.79
C PHE A 86 3.26 -1.69 -14.25
N GLY A 87 2.32 -1.29 -13.40
CA GLY A 87 1.45 -0.15 -13.65
C GLY A 87 2.25 1.11 -13.94
N VAL A 88 3.26 1.43 -13.13
CA VAL A 88 4.12 2.61 -13.34
C VAL A 88 4.93 2.46 -14.63
N HIS A 89 5.45 1.26 -14.90
CA HIS A 89 6.22 0.97 -16.10
C HIS A 89 5.40 1.12 -17.39
N LEU A 90 4.14 0.66 -17.39
CA LEU A 90 3.28 0.64 -18.58
C LEU A 90 2.43 1.91 -18.76
N LEU A 91 1.98 2.53 -17.67
CA LEU A 91 0.96 3.59 -17.69
C LEU A 91 1.47 4.94 -17.15
N SER A 92 2.72 5.02 -16.66
CA SER A 92 3.30 6.17 -15.93
C SER A 92 2.75 6.36 -14.51
N ALA A 93 3.58 6.94 -13.63
CA ALA A 93 3.28 7.15 -12.21
C ALA A 93 1.92 7.83 -11.94
N GLY A 94 1.57 8.85 -12.74
CA GLY A 94 0.31 9.58 -12.59
C GLY A 94 -0.91 8.68 -12.80
N ARG A 95 -0.98 7.99 -13.94
CA ARG A 95 -2.14 7.12 -14.26
C ARG A 95 -2.23 5.92 -13.32
N THR A 96 -1.08 5.33 -12.94
CA THR A 96 -1.06 4.24 -11.96
C THR A 96 -1.61 4.69 -10.61
N SER A 97 -1.23 5.88 -10.14
CA SER A 97 -1.71 6.39 -8.87
C SER A 97 -3.23 6.57 -8.87
N VAL A 98 -3.81 7.12 -9.95
CA VAL A 98 -5.27 7.26 -10.10
C VAL A 98 -5.95 5.90 -10.02
N ILE A 99 -5.46 4.88 -10.74
CA ILE A 99 -6.01 3.53 -10.70
C ILE A 99 -5.94 2.95 -9.28
N VAL A 100 -4.79 3.06 -8.60
CA VAL A 100 -4.65 2.55 -7.24
C VAL A 100 -5.58 3.28 -6.26
N TYR A 101 -5.75 4.59 -6.41
CA TYR A 101 -6.67 5.36 -5.56
C TYR A 101 -8.15 5.10 -5.85
N THR A 102 -8.49 4.32 -6.88
CA THR A 102 -9.84 3.75 -7.00
C THR A 102 -10.10 2.60 -6.01
N MET A 103 -9.10 2.14 -5.26
CA MET A 103 -9.24 1.08 -4.25
C MET A 103 -10.44 1.24 -3.30
N PRO A 104 -10.80 2.43 -2.78
CA PRO A 104 -11.97 2.60 -1.92
C PRO A 104 -13.30 2.24 -2.60
N LEU A 105 -13.40 2.46 -3.92
CA LEU A 105 -14.56 2.05 -4.71
C LEU A 105 -14.67 0.52 -4.72
N TRP A 106 -13.60 -0.16 -5.10
CA TRP A 106 -13.55 -1.63 -5.12
C TRP A 106 -13.77 -2.22 -3.73
N ALA A 107 -13.14 -1.66 -2.70
CA ALA A 107 -13.32 -2.07 -1.31
C ALA A 107 -14.79 -1.93 -0.86
N SER A 108 -15.47 -0.86 -1.25
CA SER A 108 -16.89 -0.65 -0.93
C SER A 108 -17.80 -1.66 -1.65
N ILE A 109 -17.52 -1.94 -2.92
CA ILE A 109 -18.23 -2.97 -3.69
C ILE A 109 -18.06 -4.34 -3.02
N PHE A 110 -16.82 -4.74 -2.73
CA PHE A 110 -16.53 -6.00 -2.05
C PHE A 110 -17.12 -6.06 -0.64
N ALA A 111 -17.20 -4.94 0.09
CA ALA A 111 -17.83 -4.91 1.40
C ALA A 111 -19.33 -5.27 1.35
N VAL A 112 -20.04 -4.84 0.30
CA VAL A 112 -21.44 -5.23 0.09
C VAL A 112 -21.57 -6.73 -0.18
N PHE A 113 -20.72 -7.27 -1.05
CA PHE A 113 -20.80 -8.67 -1.46
C PHE A 113 -20.28 -9.66 -0.40
N ILE A 114 -19.18 -9.33 0.28
CA ILE A 114 -18.49 -10.23 1.22
C ILE A 114 -19.01 -10.04 2.65
N LEU A 115 -19.17 -8.78 3.10
CA LEU A 115 -19.62 -8.49 4.47
C LEU A 115 -21.15 -8.29 4.58
N GLY A 116 -21.86 -8.21 3.45
CA GLY A 116 -23.31 -7.95 3.45
C GLY A 116 -23.68 -6.53 3.91
N GLU A 117 -22.72 -5.61 3.94
CA GLU A 117 -22.99 -4.23 4.37
C GLU A 117 -23.92 -3.52 3.39
N ARG A 118 -24.92 -2.79 3.92
CA ARG A 118 -25.76 -1.93 3.09
C ARG A 118 -25.00 -0.64 2.77
N LEU A 119 -24.77 -0.36 1.49
CA LEU A 119 -24.29 0.95 1.03
C LEU A 119 -25.32 2.02 1.40
N THR A 120 -25.01 2.84 2.40
CA THR A 120 -25.84 3.98 2.78
C THR A 120 -25.58 5.15 1.83
N TRP A 121 -26.60 5.99 1.57
CA TRP A 121 -26.48 7.17 0.71
C TRP A 121 -25.27 8.07 1.01
N PRO A 122 -24.91 8.34 2.28
CA PRO A 122 -23.71 9.12 2.59
C PRO A 122 -22.40 8.49 2.10
N ARG A 123 -22.29 7.15 2.13
CA ARG A 123 -21.11 6.44 1.60
C ARG A 123 -21.02 6.56 0.09
N VAL A 124 -22.15 6.50 -0.63
CA VAL A 124 -22.19 6.69 -2.09
C VAL A 124 -21.76 8.11 -2.47
N VAL A 125 -22.23 9.12 -1.74
CA VAL A 125 -21.82 10.52 -1.95
C VAL A 125 -20.33 10.72 -1.65
N ALA A 126 -19.82 10.15 -0.56
CA ALA A 126 -18.39 10.22 -0.23
C ALA A 126 -17.50 9.53 -1.28
N LEU A 127 -17.92 8.38 -1.81
CA LEU A 127 -17.19 7.66 -2.87
C LEU A 127 -17.20 8.44 -4.18
N THR A 128 -18.34 8.99 -4.58
CA THR A 128 -18.46 9.76 -5.82
C THR A 128 -17.68 11.07 -5.75
N LEU A 129 -17.71 11.78 -4.61
CA LEU A 129 -16.86 12.96 -4.38
C LEU A 129 -15.37 12.61 -4.36
N GLY A 130 -15.00 11.49 -3.73
CA GLY A 130 -13.62 11.00 -3.70
C GLY A 130 -13.11 10.64 -5.10
N LEU A 131 -13.93 10.00 -5.93
CA LEU A 131 -13.61 9.69 -7.32
C LEU A 131 -13.56 10.94 -8.20
N ALA A 132 -14.45 11.91 -7.99
CA ALA A 132 -14.44 13.17 -8.71
C ALA A 132 -13.17 13.99 -8.43
N GLY A 133 -12.59 13.90 -7.24
CA GLY A 133 -11.32 14.54 -6.90
C GLY A 133 -10.08 13.85 -7.49
N LEU A 134 -10.22 12.63 -8.04
CA LEU A 134 -9.14 11.88 -8.68
C LEU A 134 -9.09 12.05 -10.21
N ALA A 135 -10.18 12.55 -10.82
CA ALA A 135 -10.31 12.79 -12.26
C ALA A 135 -9.73 14.17 -12.65
#